data_AF-A0A402AZH2-F1
#
_entry.id   AF-A0A402AZH2-F1
#
_cell.length_a   1.000
_cell.length_b   1.000
_cell.length_c   1.000
_cell.angle_alpha   90.00
_cell.angle_beta   90.00
_cell.angle_gamma   90.00
#
_symmetry.space_group_name_H-M   'P 1'
#
loop_
_entity.id
_entity.type
_entity.pdbx_description
1 polymer ?
#
loop_
_entity_poly.entity_id
_entity_poly.type
_entity_poly.pdbx_seq_one_letter_code
_entity_poly.pdbx_strand_id
1 'polypeptide(L)'
;MMPRSLKVFALLTFVLSILFYLFFQVSKHNPALMPINVFAEDPYDAVGSIGVQFTLFAALLSLLRAFRPYQANQQLDSQKLLLVRGAYLACLSIAVTLVADVVAMLRHLSVWVDKPAGLVLAALTAGMALLTAFVCWYIHHSALNIRLLSTQNTWVRALGLSIVDILFIVFYPEYWRQGVPGALFTAFSGILFFWILVWALGMAITPYPATFFEDCIDDLISTYRWLKTHTNHFSIFYHLWETVLAWPFMHAVLSWLNPRQHTWNIIVILSILVGLGLACMELLGEGFDPQQSERLVLVITVFVGLECIGVFLGYALLAKSLGLFRSTSNKEAPWKAP
;
A
#
# COMPACT_ATOMS: atom_id res chain seq x y z
N MET A 1 3.50 -11.66 -24.17
CA MET A 1 3.87 -10.30 -23.73
C MET A 1 2.66 -9.61 -23.10
N MET A 2 2.85 -8.78 -22.07
CA MET A 2 1.76 -8.01 -21.46
C MET A 2 1.22 -6.96 -22.45
N PRO A 3 -0.11 -6.83 -22.64
CA PRO A 3 -0.72 -5.78 -23.45
C PRO A 3 -0.19 -4.39 -23.11
N ARG A 4 0.02 -3.54 -24.12
CA ARG A 4 0.54 -2.17 -23.95
C ARG A 4 -0.33 -1.33 -23.02
N SER A 5 -1.66 -1.48 -23.10
CA SER A 5 -2.62 -0.78 -22.23
C SER A 5 -2.35 -1.04 -20.75
N LEU A 6 -2.10 -2.30 -20.35
CA LEU A 6 -1.82 -2.64 -18.95
C LEU A 6 -0.50 -2.04 -18.44
N LYS A 7 0.51 -1.91 -19.31
CA LYS A 7 1.76 -1.20 -18.97
C LYS A 7 1.51 0.28 -18.71
N VAL A 8 0.66 0.90 -19.53
CA VAL A 8 0.24 2.29 -19.32
C VAL A 8 -0.51 2.42 -17.99
N PHE A 9 -1.37 1.47 -17.61
CA PHE A 9 -2.06 1.54 -16.31
C PHE A 9 -1.11 1.48 -15.13
N ALA A 10 -0.15 0.55 -15.16
CA ALA A 10 0.83 0.44 -14.11
C ALA A 10 1.69 1.71 -13.99
N LEU A 11 2.10 2.30 -15.12
CA LEU A 11 2.82 3.58 -15.13
C LEU A 11 1.97 4.74 -14.60
N LEU A 12 0.73 4.88 -15.05
CA LEU A 12 -0.18 5.92 -14.58
C LEU A 12 -0.45 5.80 -13.08
N THR A 13 -0.67 4.57 -12.60
CA THR A 13 -0.89 4.31 -11.17
C THR A 13 0.35 4.62 -10.35
N PHE A 14 1.54 4.30 -10.86
CA PHE A 14 2.81 4.65 -10.20
C PHE A 14 3.04 6.16 -10.15
N VAL A 15 2.81 6.87 -11.25
CA VAL A 15 2.88 8.34 -11.28
C VAL A 15 1.87 8.96 -10.32
N LEU A 16 0.62 8.46 -10.31
CA LEU A 16 -0.41 8.90 -9.37
C LEU A 16 0.03 8.69 -7.92
N SER A 17 0.67 7.56 -7.62
CA SER A 17 1.19 7.23 -6.28
C SER A 17 2.29 8.19 -5.84
N ILE A 18 3.19 8.58 -6.75
CA ILE A 18 4.22 9.59 -6.48
C ILE A 18 3.58 10.96 -6.24
N LEU A 19 2.62 11.36 -7.07
CA LEU A 19 1.91 12.64 -6.89
C LEU A 19 1.16 12.68 -5.57
N PHE A 20 0.54 11.57 -5.17
CA PHE A 20 -0.12 11.43 -3.88
C PHE A 20 0.86 11.54 -2.71
N TYR A 21 2.02 10.88 -2.80
CA TYR A 21 3.10 11.05 -1.82
C TYR A 21 3.55 12.52 -1.72
N LEU A 22 3.75 13.20 -2.85
CA LEU A 22 4.14 14.60 -2.87
C LEU A 22 3.04 15.51 -2.27
N PHE A 23 1.78 15.27 -2.60
CA PHE A 23 0.64 15.95 -1.99
C PHE A 23 0.67 15.82 -0.46
N PHE A 24 0.83 14.59 0.04
CA PHE A 24 0.90 14.31 1.48
C PHE A 24 2.06 15.06 2.14
N GLN A 25 3.27 14.97 1.58
CA GLN A 25 4.47 15.65 2.08
C GLN A 25 4.33 17.17 2.07
N VAL A 26 3.83 17.74 0.97
CA VAL A 26 3.62 19.20 0.85
C VAL A 26 2.59 19.69 1.85
N SER A 27 1.49 18.96 2.04
CA SER A 27 0.45 19.34 3.00
C SER A 27 0.97 19.36 4.44
N LYS A 28 1.90 18.46 4.81
CA LYS A 28 2.47 18.34 6.14
C LYS A 28 3.59 19.34 6.42
N HIS A 29 4.52 19.51 5.48
CA HIS A 29 5.79 20.19 5.76
C HIS A 29 5.88 21.60 5.15
N ASN A 30 4.92 22.02 4.31
CA ASN A 30 4.90 23.39 3.83
C ASN A 30 4.53 24.34 4.98
N PRO A 31 5.36 25.36 5.32
CA PRO A 31 5.11 26.25 6.45
C PRO A 31 3.78 27.02 6.39
N ALA A 32 3.24 27.25 5.19
CA ALA A 32 1.95 27.92 5.02
C ALA A 32 0.75 26.97 5.21
N LEU A 33 0.93 25.67 4.95
CA LEU A 33 -0.12 24.66 5.04
C LEU A 33 -0.13 23.93 6.40
N MET A 34 1.05 23.69 6.99
CA MET A 34 1.18 22.95 8.24
C MET A 34 0.25 23.47 9.36
N PRO A 35 0.13 24.79 9.64
CA PRO A 35 -0.71 25.28 10.75
C PRO A 35 -2.22 25.16 10.51
N ILE A 36 -2.64 24.80 9.30
CA ILE A 36 -4.03 24.68 8.88
C ILE A 36 -4.39 23.27 8.40
N ASN A 37 -3.40 22.38 8.35
CA ASN A 37 -3.58 21.01 7.91
C ASN A 37 -4.22 20.19 9.03
N VAL A 38 -5.54 20.09 8.99
CA VAL A 38 -6.35 19.39 10.01
C VAL A 38 -6.30 17.87 9.88
N PHE A 39 -5.86 17.33 8.75
CA PHE A 39 -5.67 15.88 8.56
C PHE A 39 -4.25 15.42 8.90
N ALA A 40 -3.38 16.32 9.37
CA ALA A 40 -2.12 15.95 10.01
C ALA A 40 -2.30 15.41 11.45
N GLU A 41 -3.55 15.28 11.90
CA GLU A 41 -3.90 14.78 13.23
C GLU A 41 -4.54 13.39 13.13
N ASP A 42 -4.25 12.51 14.09
CA ASP A 42 -4.90 11.20 14.17
C ASP A 42 -6.42 11.32 14.42
N PRO A 43 -7.26 10.45 13.83
CA PRO A 43 -6.91 9.23 13.08
C PRO A 43 -6.57 9.46 11.59
N TYR A 44 -6.78 10.67 11.07
CA TYR A 44 -6.61 11.00 9.65
C TYR A 44 -5.16 10.82 9.21
N ASP A 45 -4.22 11.22 10.07
CA ASP A 45 -2.82 11.13 9.75
C ASP A 45 -2.33 9.69 9.60
N ALA A 46 -2.76 8.80 10.50
CA ALA A 46 -2.51 7.37 10.38
C ALA A 46 -3.13 6.76 9.11
N VAL A 47 -4.35 7.17 8.74
CA VAL A 47 -4.98 6.75 7.46
C VAL A 47 -4.11 7.17 6.28
N GLY A 48 -3.68 8.43 6.25
CA GLY A 48 -2.87 8.95 5.14
C GLY A 48 -1.47 8.35 5.08
N SER A 49 -0.82 8.15 6.22
CA SER A 49 0.51 7.56 6.29
C SER A 49 0.53 6.12 5.75
N ILE A 50 -0.40 5.27 6.21
CA ILE A 50 -0.54 3.90 5.68
C ILE A 50 -1.02 3.92 4.22
N GLY A 51 -1.93 4.83 3.87
CA GLY A 51 -2.42 5.01 2.51
C GLY A 51 -1.30 5.28 1.52
N VAL A 52 -0.41 6.21 1.83
CA VAL A 52 0.76 6.56 1.01
C VAL A 52 1.68 5.35 0.82
N GLN A 53 2.02 4.66 1.90
CA GLN A 53 2.90 3.49 1.86
C GLN A 53 2.30 2.36 1.02
N PHE A 54 1.03 2.02 1.26
CA PHE A 54 0.36 0.93 0.57
C PHE A 54 0.13 1.25 -0.91
N THR A 55 -0.24 2.48 -1.24
CA THR A 55 -0.41 2.94 -2.62
C THR A 55 0.89 2.80 -3.41
N LEU A 56 2.03 3.24 -2.87
CA LEU A 56 3.34 3.07 -3.51
C LEU A 56 3.69 1.59 -3.70
N PHE A 57 3.49 0.77 -2.66
CA PHE A 57 3.72 -0.68 -2.73
C PHE A 57 2.88 -1.35 -3.82
N ALA A 58 1.57 -1.12 -3.84
CA ALA A 58 0.66 -1.74 -4.79
C ALA A 58 0.93 -1.27 -6.23
N ALA A 59 1.33 -0.01 -6.42
CA ALA A 59 1.72 0.52 -7.72
C ALA A 59 3.05 -0.07 -8.22
N LEU A 60 4.06 -0.20 -7.35
CA LEU A 60 5.33 -0.86 -7.66
C LEU A 60 5.13 -2.33 -8.02
N LEU A 61 4.28 -3.04 -7.28
CA LEU A 61 3.92 -4.42 -7.59
C LEU A 61 3.22 -4.53 -8.96
N SER A 62 2.35 -3.58 -9.28
CA SER A 62 1.70 -3.50 -10.60
C SER A 62 2.70 -3.22 -11.71
N LEU A 63 3.70 -2.35 -11.47
CA LEU A 63 4.79 -2.05 -12.39
C LEU A 63 5.64 -3.30 -12.65
N LEU A 64 6.05 -4.00 -11.59
CA LEU A 64 6.81 -5.24 -11.67
C LEU A 64 6.09 -6.26 -12.57
N ARG A 65 4.79 -6.47 -12.35
CA ARG A 65 3.96 -7.39 -13.15
C ARG A 65 3.77 -6.93 -14.59
N ALA A 66 3.63 -5.63 -14.82
CA ALA A 66 3.44 -5.07 -16.14
C ALA A 66 4.66 -5.27 -17.05
N PHE A 67 5.86 -5.14 -16.46
CA PHE A 67 7.13 -5.21 -17.16
C PHE A 67 7.82 -6.58 -17.05
N ARG A 68 7.26 -7.50 -16.27
CA ARG A 68 7.70 -8.89 -16.23
C ARG A 68 7.75 -9.49 -17.65
N PRO A 69 8.83 -10.19 -18.02
CA PRO A 69 8.90 -10.91 -19.28
C PRO A 69 8.14 -12.23 -19.16
N TYR A 70 7.03 -12.32 -19.90
CA TYR A 70 6.19 -13.51 -19.97
C TYR A 70 6.61 -14.40 -21.15
N GLN A 71 6.62 -15.72 -20.94
CA GLN A 71 6.83 -16.69 -22.01
C GLN A 71 5.65 -16.66 -23.00
N ALA A 72 5.90 -16.99 -24.27
CA ALA A 72 4.93 -16.85 -25.36
C ALA A 72 3.62 -17.65 -25.17
N ASN A 73 3.63 -18.69 -24.31
CA ASN A 73 2.50 -19.62 -24.12
C ASN A 73 1.96 -19.66 -22.67
N GLN A 74 2.40 -18.78 -21.77
CA GLN A 74 1.88 -18.78 -20.39
C GLN A 74 0.50 -18.11 -20.31
N GLN A 75 -0.37 -18.64 -19.43
CA GLN A 75 -1.69 -18.09 -19.14
C GLN A 75 -1.58 -16.66 -18.57
N LEU A 76 -1.78 -15.67 -19.43
CA LEU A 76 -1.65 -14.26 -19.07
C LEU A 76 -2.82 -13.75 -18.21
N ASP A 77 -3.98 -14.42 -18.21
CA ASP A 77 -5.20 -13.82 -17.67
C ASP A 77 -5.20 -13.63 -16.15
N SER A 78 -4.62 -14.59 -15.40
CA SER A 78 -4.43 -14.42 -13.95
C SER A 78 -3.47 -13.27 -13.64
N GLN A 79 -2.45 -13.07 -14.46
CA GLN A 79 -1.44 -12.01 -14.29
C GLN A 79 -1.99 -10.63 -14.65
N LYS A 80 -2.78 -10.55 -15.74
CA LYS A 80 -3.54 -9.34 -16.08
C LYS A 80 -4.46 -8.95 -14.93
N LEU A 81 -5.16 -9.93 -14.34
CA LEU A 81 -6.04 -9.71 -13.19
C LEU A 81 -5.27 -9.19 -11.97
N LEU A 82 -4.16 -9.82 -11.59
CA LEU A 82 -3.34 -9.39 -10.45
C LEU A 82 -2.75 -7.99 -10.62
N LEU A 83 -2.36 -7.62 -11.85
CA LEU A 83 -1.91 -6.27 -12.18
C LEU A 83 -3.04 -5.26 -11.99
N VAL A 84 -4.20 -5.51 -12.60
CA VAL A 84 -5.36 -4.61 -12.52
C VAL A 84 -5.83 -4.45 -11.07
N ARG A 85 -5.78 -5.52 -10.28
CA ARG A 85 -6.06 -5.47 -8.83
C ARG A 85 -5.11 -4.59 -8.06
N GLY A 86 -3.81 -4.74 -8.27
CA GLY A 86 -2.82 -3.88 -7.62
C GLY A 86 -3.07 -2.41 -7.96
N ALA A 87 -3.37 -2.12 -9.23
CA ALA A 87 -3.68 -0.77 -9.67
C ALA A 87 -4.95 -0.20 -9.03
N TYR A 88 -6.02 -1.01 -8.93
CA TYR A 88 -7.25 -0.61 -8.23
C TYR A 88 -7.04 -0.37 -6.75
N LEU A 89 -6.33 -1.27 -6.06
CA LEU A 89 -6.07 -1.15 -4.63
C LEU A 89 -5.23 0.11 -4.32
N ALA A 90 -4.28 0.45 -5.20
CA ALA A 90 -3.55 1.71 -5.11
C ALA A 90 -4.48 2.93 -5.25
N CYS A 91 -5.38 2.94 -6.25
CA CYS A 91 -6.34 4.04 -6.44
C CYS A 91 -7.36 4.13 -5.29
N LEU A 92 -7.84 3.00 -4.80
CA LEU A 92 -8.77 2.92 -3.67
C LEU A 92 -8.13 3.45 -2.39
N SER A 93 -6.87 3.09 -2.12
CA SER A 93 -6.11 3.58 -0.98
C SER A 93 -5.99 5.11 -0.97
N ILE A 94 -5.72 5.71 -2.13
CA ILE A 94 -5.73 7.17 -2.30
C ILE A 94 -7.14 7.72 -2.04
N ALA A 95 -8.16 7.13 -2.66
CA ALA A 95 -9.54 7.61 -2.53
C ALA A 95 -10.05 7.56 -1.08
N VAL A 96 -9.76 6.48 -0.34
CA VAL A 96 -10.09 6.34 1.09
C VAL A 96 -9.39 7.41 1.91
N THR A 97 -8.12 7.65 1.65
CA THR A 97 -7.37 8.72 2.35
C THR A 97 -7.99 10.09 2.07
N LEU A 98 -8.26 10.43 0.81
CA LEU A 98 -8.84 11.72 0.45
C LEU A 98 -10.25 11.92 1.03
N VAL A 99 -11.03 10.85 1.20
CA VAL A 99 -12.31 10.92 1.92
C VAL A 99 -12.07 11.27 3.39
N ALA A 100 -11.10 10.64 4.05
CA ALA A 100 -10.73 10.97 5.43
C ALA A 100 -10.24 12.44 5.54
N ASP A 101 -9.41 12.90 4.61
CA ASP A 101 -8.91 14.29 4.54
C ASP A 101 -10.07 15.28 4.39
N VAL A 102 -11.03 15.00 3.49
CA VAL A 102 -12.22 15.82 3.30
C VAL A 102 -13.08 15.85 4.57
N VAL A 103 -13.26 14.71 5.25
CA VAL A 103 -13.99 14.67 6.52
C VAL A 103 -13.29 15.52 7.58
N ALA A 104 -11.95 15.46 7.69
CA ALA A 104 -11.18 16.31 8.59
C ALA A 104 -11.39 17.80 8.27
N MET A 105 -11.29 18.18 6.99
CA MET A 105 -11.51 19.55 6.54
C MET A 105 -12.93 20.04 6.87
N LEU A 106 -13.96 19.21 6.63
CA LEU A 106 -15.35 19.57 6.92
C LEU A 106 -15.64 19.69 8.41
N ARG A 107 -14.97 18.90 9.25
CA ARG A 107 -15.11 18.97 10.71
C ARG A 107 -14.48 20.23 11.29
N HIS A 108 -13.40 20.71 10.69
CA HIS A 108 -12.59 21.81 11.21
C HIS A 108 -12.59 23.04 10.29
N LEU A 109 -13.76 23.42 9.74
CA LEU A 109 -13.91 24.55 8.80
C LEU A 109 -13.27 25.85 9.31
N SER A 110 -13.44 26.16 10.59
CA SER A 110 -12.91 27.39 11.22
C SER A 110 -11.38 27.47 11.21
N VAL A 111 -10.68 26.34 11.04
CA VAL A 111 -9.22 26.30 11.03
C VAL A 111 -8.65 26.81 9.70
N TRP A 112 -9.35 26.58 8.59
CA TRP A 112 -8.80 26.76 7.24
C TRP A 112 -9.62 27.67 6.31
N VAL A 113 -10.95 27.78 6.45
CA VAL A 113 -11.81 28.39 5.41
C VAL A 113 -11.51 29.87 5.17
N ASP A 114 -11.17 30.62 6.23
CA ASP A 114 -10.90 32.06 6.17
C ASP A 114 -9.44 32.39 5.82
N LYS A 115 -8.60 31.37 5.59
CA LYS A 115 -7.18 31.53 5.31
C LYS A 115 -6.91 31.26 3.83
N PRO A 116 -6.17 32.13 3.11
CA PRO A 116 -5.81 31.88 1.70
C PRO A 116 -5.11 30.53 1.47
N ALA A 117 -4.25 30.14 2.41
CA ALA A 117 -3.58 28.84 2.38
C ALA A 117 -4.57 27.66 2.52
N GLY A 118 -5.71 27.84 3.19
CA GLY A 118 -6.76 26.83 3.29
C GLY A 118 -7.47 26.58 1.98
N LEU A 119 -7.67 27.63 1.17
CA LEU A 119 -8.17 27.48 -0.20
C LEU A 119 -7.19 26.70 -1.09
N VAL A 120 -5.88 26.91 -0.89
CA VAL A 120 -4.85 26.12 -1.58
C VAL A 120 -4.91 24.65 -1.14
N LEU A 121 -5.03 24.37 0.16
CA LEU A 121 -5.17 23.02 0.68
C LEU A 121 -6.41 22.32 0.12
N ALA A 122 -7.55 23.02 0.08
CA ALA A 122 -8.79 22.51 -0.49
C ALA A 122 -8.66 22.23 -2.00
N ALA A 123 -8.02 23.13 -2.75
CA ALA A 123 -7.78 22.97 -4.17
C ALA A 123 -6.85 21.78 -4.47
N LEU A 124 -5.78 21.59 -3.67
CA LEU A 124 -4.89 20.44 -3.79
C LEU A 124 -5.62 19.13 -3.51
N THR A 125 -6.41 19.08 -2.44
CA THR A 125 -7.19 17.89 -2.05
C THR A 125 -8.22 17.54 -3.14
N ALA A 126 -8.98 18.53 -3.62
CA ALA A 126 -9.96 18.34 -4.70
C ALA A 126 -9.28 17.95 -6.03
N GLY A 127 -8.16 18.57 -6.38
CA GLY A 127 -7.39 18.23 -7.57
C GLY A 127 -6.87 16.80 -7.53
N MET A 128 -6.36 16.35 -6.38
CA MET A 128 -5.91 14.98 -6.18
C MET A 128 -7.06 13.98 -6.26
N ALA A 129 -8.25 14.33 -5.73
CA ALA A 129 -9.44 13.51 -5.82
C ALA A 129 -9.94 13.35 -7.27
N LEU A 130 -10.00 14.45 -8.02
CA LEU A 130 -10.39 14.42 -9.44
C LEU A 130 -9.40 13.62 -10.29
N LEU A 131 -8.10 13.79 -10.06
CA LEU A 131 -7.06 13.03 -10.75
C LEU A 131 -7.18 11.53 -10.45
N THR A 132 -7.39 11.17 -9.18
CA THR A 132 -7.60 9.79 -8.75
C THR A 132 -8.84 9.17 -9.40
N ALA A 133 -9.95 9.91 -9.42
CA ALA A 133 -11.19 9.49 -10.08
C ALA A 133 -10.98 9.27 -11.58
N PHE A 134 -10.26 10.17 -12.26
CA PHE A 134 -9.94 10.07 -13.68
C PHE A 134 -9.09 8.81 -13.97
N VAL A 135 -8.02 8.58 -13.21
CA VAL A 135 -7.15 7.39 -13.39
C VAL A 135 -7.94 6.10 -13.10
N CYS A 136 -8.73 6.08 -12.02
CA CYS A 136 -9.57 4.94 -11.67
C CYS A 136 -10.60 4.62 -12.76
N TRP A 137 -11.28 5.65 -13.29
CA TRP A 137 -12.21 5.53 -14.41
C TRP A 137 -11.51 4.96 -15.66
N TYR A 138 -10.33 5.48 -16.00
CA TYR A 138 -9.55 5.03 -17.15
C TYR A 138 -9.13 3.55 -17.04
N ILE A 139 -8.62 3.15 -15.86
CA ILE A 139 -8.30 1.74 -15.55
C ILE A 139 -9.56 0.89 -15.68
N HIS A 140 -10.68 1.34 -15.12
CA HIS A 140 -11.92 0.59 -15.13
C HIS A 140 -12.48 0.36 -16.52
N HIS A 141 -12.62 1.43 -17.31
CA HIS A 141 -13.14 1.34 -18.66
C HIS A 141 -12.28 0.41 -19.52
N SER A 142 -10.96 0.46 -19.35
CA SER A 142 -10.05 -0.36 -20.11
C SER A 142 -9.95 -1.82 -19.63
N ALA A 143 -10.29 -2.08 -18.37
CA ALA A 143 -10.32 -3.40 -17.77
C ALA A 143 -11.65 -4.14 -17.97
N LEU A 144 -12.68 -3.52 -18.57
CA LEU A 144 -14.00 -4.14 -18.80
C LEU A 144 -13.94 -5.49 -19.54
N ASN A 145 -12.93 -5.69 -20.38
CA ASN A 145 -12.73 -6.94 -21.12
C ASN A 145 -12.24 -8.10 -20.23
N ILE A 146 -11.72 -7.81 -19.04
CA ILE A 146 -11.33 -8.82 -18.04
C ILE A 146 -12.58 -9.12 -17.23
N ARG A 147 -13.25 -10.24 -17.53
CA ARG A 147 -14.52 -10.62 -16.87
C ARG A 147 -14.34 -10.71 -15.35
N LEU A 148 -14.87 -9.73 -14.63
CA LEU A 148 -14.96 -9.69 -13.18
C LEU A 148 -16.42 -9.97 -12.78
N LEU A 149 -16.74 -11.23 -12.47
CA LEU A 149 -18.07 -11.56 -11.96
C LEU A 149 -18.15 -11.21 -10.48
N SER A 150 -18.70 -10.05 -10.16
CA SER A 150 -18.97 -9.61 -8.78
C SER A 150 -20.31 -10.13 -8.28
N THR A 151 -20.33 -10.58 -7.03
CA THR A 151 -21.55 -10.98 -6.34
C THR A 151 -22.15 -9.78 -5.62
N GLN A 152 -23.46 -9.59 -5.78
CA GLN A 152 -24.20 -8.46 -5.18
C GLN A 152 -23.97 -8.32 -3.67
N ASN A 153 -23.86 -9.44 -2.95
CA ASN A 153 -23.65 -9.45 -1.51
C ASN A 153 -22.33 -8.79 -1.07
N THR A 154 -21.30 -8.80 -1.91
CA THR A 154 -20.00 -8.20 -1.57
C THR A 154 -20.06 -6.68 -1.56
N TRP A 155 -20.82 -6.08 -2.48
CA TRP A 155 -21.04 -4.64 -2.54
C TRP A 155 -21.83 -4.11 -1.35
N VAL A 156 -22.89 -4.83 -0.93
CA VAL A 156 -23.68 -4.45 0.25
C VAL A 156 -22.80 -4.41 1.49
N ARG A 157 -21.94 -5.43 1.68
CA ARG A 157 -20.96 -5.46 2.78
C ARG A 157 -19.98 -4.30 2.70
N ALA A 158 -19.42 -4.03 1.53
CA ALA A 158 -18.45 -2.95 1.35
C ALA A 158 -19.07 -1.59 1.68
N LEU A 159 -20.26 -1.29 1.14
CA LEU A 159 -21.00 -0.05 1.42
C LEU A 159 -21.34 0.09 2.92
N GLY A 160 -21.80 -0.99 3.55
CA GLY A 160 -22.08 -0.99 4.98
C GLY A 160 -20.84 -0.64 5.80
N LEU A 161 -19.69 -1.26 5.50
CA LEU A 161 -18.41 -0.95 6.16
C LEU A 161 -17.94 0.47 5.88
N SER A 162 -18.11 0.99 4.66
CA SER A 162 -17.79 2.38 4.32
C SER A 162 -18.61 3.37 5.15
N ILE A 163 -19.91 3.11 5.33
CA ILE A 163 -20.77 3.97 6.14
C ILE A 163 -20.33 3.95 7.60
N VAL A 164 -20.07 2.77 8.18
CA VAL A 164 -19.60 2.68 9.57
C VAL A 164 -18.29 3.42 9.76
N ASP A 165 -17.35 3.27 8.83
CA ASP A 165 -16.05 3.95 8.88
C ASP A 165 -16.20 5.48 8.80
N ILE A 166 -16.96 5.99 7.82
CA ILE A 166 -17.23 7.43 7.70
C ILE A 166 -17.90 7.96 8.97
N LEU A 167 -18.89 7.25 9.52
CA LEU A 167 -19.55 7.65 10.76
C LEU A 167 -18.56 7.69 11.94
N PHE A 168 -17.66 6.70 12.03
CA PHE A 168 -16.63 6.71 13.07
C PHE A 168 -15.74 7.94 12.94
N ILE A 169 -15.19 8.23 11.76
CA ILE A 169 -14.28 9.35 11.54
C ILE A 169 -14.99 10.71 11.72
N VAL A 170 -16.26 10.82 11.31
CA VAL A 170 -17.06 12.05 11.50
C VAL A 170 -17.34 12.31 12.98
N PHE A 171 -17.67 11.26 13.75
CA PHE A 171 -18.16 11.39 15.12
C PHE A 171 -17.14 11.05 16.21
N TYR A 172 -15.89 10.69 15.88
CA TYR A 172 -14.90 10.35 16.91
C TYR A 172 -14.65 11.56 17.83
N PRO A 173 -14.68 11.41 19.16
CA PRO A 173 -14.44 12.54 20.05
C PRO A 173 -12.97 12.97 20.08
N GLU A 174 -12.70 14.26 19.86
CA GLU A 174 -11.33 14.82 19.85
C GLU A 174 -10.58 14.61 21.17
N TYR A 175 -11.30 14.62 22.30
CA TYR A 175 -10.69 14.42 23.61
C TYR A 175 -10.12 13.00 23.78
N TRP A 176 -10.48 12.02 22.93
CA TRP A 176 -9.86 10.70 22.94
C TRP A 176 -8.39 10.74 22.60
N ARG A 177 -7.91 11.79 21.93
CA ARG A 177 -6.50 12.00 21.60
C ARG A 177 -5.69 12.56 22.77
N GLN A 178 -6.33 12.90 23.88
CA GLN A 178 -5.63 13.48 25.03
C GLN A 178 -4.73 12.42 25.69
N GLY A 179 -3.43 12.69 25.69
CA GLY A 179 -2.40 11.79 26.24
C GLY A 179 -1.96 10.69 25.27
N VAL A 180 -0.85 10.03 25.61
CA VAL A 180 -0.21 9.02 24.75
C VAL A 180 -1.13 7.83 24.45
N PRO A 181 -1.83 7.20 25.42
CA PRO A 181 -2.69 6.05 25.12
C PRO A 181 -3.84 6.40 24.17
N GLY A 182 -4.37 7.62 24.34
CA GLY A 182 -5.45 8.14 23.51
C GLY A 182 -5.03 8.37 22.07
N ALA A 183 -3.90 9.06 21.87
CA ALA A 183 -3.30 9.25 20.55
C ALA A 183 -3.00 7.91 19.84
N LEU A 184 -2.43 6.93 20.56
CA LEU A 184 -2.18 5.59 20.02
C LEU A 184 -3.48 4.88 19.62
N PHE A 185 -4.54 5.01 20.42
CA PHE A 185 -5.84 4.42 20.11
C PHE A 185 -6.44 5.03 18.85
N THR A 186 -6.38 6.35 18.68
CA THR A 186 -6.88 7.02 17.47
C THR A 186 -6.06 6.64 16.24
N ALA A 187 -4.73 6.61 16.34
CA ALA A 187 -3.85 6.18 15.26
C ALA A 187 -4.17 4.73 14.83
N PHE A 188 -4.21 3.80 15.79
CA PHE A 188 -4.56 2.41 15.55
C PHE A 188 -5.93 2.24 14.88
N SER A 189 -6.92 3.00 15.35
CA SER A 189 -8.26 3.00 14.77
C SER A 189 -8.22 3.41 13.30
N GLY A 190 -7.51 4.50 12.98
CA GLY A 190 -7.30 4.95 11.60
C GLY A 190 -6.68 3.86 10.71
N ILE A 191 -5.61 3.22 11.17
CA ILE A 191 -4.95 2.10 10.46
C ILE A 191 -5.93 0.95 10.20
N LEU A 192 -6.67 0.53 11.24
CA LEU A 192 -7.62 -0.58 11.15
C LEU A 192 -8.73 -0.28 10.14
N PHE A 193 -9.33 0.89 10.23
CA PHE A 193 -10.41 1.32 9.35
C PHE A 193 -9.96 1.41 7.90
N PHE A 194 -8.80 2.03 7.66
CA PHE A 194 -8.20 2.09 6.32
C PHE A 194 -8.12 0.70 5.69
N TRP A 195 -7.54 -0.29 6.40
CA TRP A 195 -7.37 -1.63 5.84
C TRP A 195 -8.69 -2.36 5.62
N ILE A 196 -9.64 -2.28 6.56
CA ILE A 196 -10.96 -2.89 6.43
C ILE A 196 -11.67 -2.34 5.20
N LEU A 197 -11.64 -1.02 5.01
CA LEU A 197 -12.33 -0.35 3.93
C LEU A 197 -11.69 -0.65 2.56
N VAL A 198 -10.37 -0.51 2.44
CA VAL A 198 -9.63 -0.84 1.20
C VAL A 198 -9.82 -2.32 0.84
N TRP A 199 -9.79 -3.22 1.82
CA TRP A 199 -10.08 -4.63 1.61
C TRP A 199 -11.50 -4.87 1.11
N ALA A 200 -12.50 -4.33 1.80
CA ALA A 200 -13.90 -4.56 1.47
C ALA A 200 -14.24 -4.04 0.05
N LEU A 201 -13.80 -2.82 -0.27
CA LEU A 201 -13.97 -2.23 -1.60
C LEU A 201 -13.19 -3.00 -2.67
N GLY A 202 -11.93 -3.35 -2.39
CA GLY A 202 -11.10 -4.12 -3.32
C GLY A 202 -11.72 -5.47 -3.67
N MET A 203 -12.29 -6.16 -2.69
CA MET A 203 -13.00 -7.44 -2.88
C MET A 203 -14.32 -7.28 -3.63
N ALA A 204 -15.03 -6.15 -3.46
CA ALA A 204 -16.26 -5.86 -4.20
C ALA A 204 -15.99 -5.58 -5.69
N ILE A 205 -14.94 -4.81 -5.99
CA ILE A 205 -14.55 -4.47 -7.37
C ILE A 205 -13.91 -5.67 -8.08
N THR A 206 -13.01 -6.38 -7.38
CA THR A 206 -12.20 -7.44 -7.98
C THR A 206 -12.32 -8.77 -7.21
N PRO A 207 -13.52 -9.37 -7.20
CA PRO A 207 -13.81 -10.61 -6.46
C PRO A 207 -12.84 -11.73 -6.83
N TYR A 208 -12.51 -12.60 -5.87
CA TYR A 208 -11.41 -13.56 -5.95
C TYR A 208 -11.77 -14.86 -6.71
N PRO A 209 -11.30 -15.10 -7.96
CA PRO A 209 -11.27 -16.46 -8.49
C PRO A 209 -10.03 -17.15 -7.93
N ALA A 210 -10.25 -18.27 -7.25
CA ALA A 210 -9.25 -18.93 -6.45
C ALA A 210 -8.28 -19.80 -7.25
N THR A 211 -7.45 -19.24 -8.13
CA THR A 211 -6.32 -19.97 -8.73
C THR A 211 -5.22 -19.01 -9.19
N PHE A 212 -4.24 -18.73 -8.33
CA PHE A 212 -2.99 -18.08 -8.74
C PHE A 212 -1.85 -19.09 -8.64
N PHE A 213 -1.24 -19.40 -9.79
CA PHE A 213 -0.12 -20.34 -9.87
C PHE A 213 1.23 -19.70 -9.58
N GLU A 214 1.33 -18.38 -9.78
CA GLU A 214 2.56 -17.59 -9.63
C GLU A 214 2.33 -16.47 -8.59
N ASP A 215 3.39 -16.12 -7.86
CA ASP A 215 3.37 -15.11 -6.81
C ASP A 215 4.41 -13.98 -7.03
N CYS A 216 4.48 -13.01 -6.12
CA CYS A 216 5.40 -11.87 -6.23
C CYS A 216 6.88 -12.31 -6.34
N ILE A 217 7.25 -13.46 -5.75
CA ILE A 217 8.62 -13.97 -5.85
C ILE A 217 8.90 -14.45 -7.28
N ASP A 218 7.95 -15.12 -7.92
CA ASP A 218 8.11 -15.50 -9.33
C ASP A 218 8.27 -14.28 -10.23
N ASP A 219 7.57 -13.18 -9.92
CA ASP A 219 7.70 -11.91 -10.62
C ASP A 219 9.10 -11.31 -10.46
N LEU A 220 9.64 -11.29 -9.23
CA LEU A 220 11.00 -10.81 -8.93
C LEU A 220 12.08 -11.68 -9.60
N ILE A 221 11.97 -13.00 -9.50
CA ILE A 221 12.94 -13.93 -10.11
C ILE A 221 12.94 -13.79 -11.63
N SER A 222 11.76 -13.69 -12.24
CA SER A 222 11.63 -13.50 -13.69
C SER A 222 12.28 -12.19 -14.13
N THR A 223 12.08 -11.12 -13.37
CA THR A 223 12.64 -9.80 -13.64
C THR A 223 14.16 -9.80 -13.47
N TYR A 224 14.68 -10.41 -12.40
CA TYR A 224 16.10 -10.57 -12.16
C TYR A 224 16.80 -11.32 -13.30
N ARG A 225 16.26 -12.48 -13.73
CA ARG A 225 16.82 -13.27 -14.84
C ARG A 225 16.84 -12.50 -16.15
N TRP A 226 15.80 -11.70 -16.40
CA TRP A 226 15.75 -10.86 -17.58
C TRP A 226 16.76 -9.72 -17.53
N LEU A 227 16.88 -9.04 -16.39
CA LEU A 227 17.87 -7.99 -16.22
C LEU A 227 19.28 -8.55 -16.42
N LYS A 228 19.59 -9.70 -15.81
CA LYS A 228 20.87 -10.41 -15.98
C LYS A 228 21.19 -10.70 -17.45
N THR A 229 20.22 -11.19 -18.22
CA THR A 229 20.42 -11.55 -19.63
C THR A 229 20.56 -10.34 -20.57
N HIS A 230 20.01 -9.18 -20.21
CA HIS A 230 20.01 -7.99 -21.06
C HIS A 230 21.04 -6.94 -20.65
N THR A 231 21.65 -7.08 -19.47
CA THR A 231 22.62 -6.10 -18.93
C THR A 231 24.02 -6.72 -18.81
N ASN A 232 24.58 -7.15 -19.95
CA ASN A 232 25.91 -7.79 -20.04
C ASN A 232 27.03 -7.00 -19.34
N HIS A 233 26.94 -5.66 -19.33
CA HIS A 233 27.90 -4.77 -18.68
C HIS A 233 27.96 -4.92 -17.15
N PHE A 234 26.91 -5.44 -16.52
CA PHE A 234 26.82 -5.65 -15.07
C PHE A 234 27.06 -7.11 -14.66
N SER A 235 27.59 -7.95 -15.56
CA SER A 235 27.87 -9.37 -15.31
C SER A 235 28.70 -9.63 -14.04
N ILE A 236 29.68 -8.77 -13.74
CA ILE A 236 30.49 -8.85 -12.51
C ILE A 236 29.61 -8.71 -11.26
N PHE A 237 28.68 -7.76 -11.24
CA PHE A 237 27.77 -7.55 -10.10
C PHE A 237 26.83 -8.74 -9.93
N TYR A 238 26.30 -9.31 -11.02
CA TYR A 238 25.46 -10.50 -10.93
C TYR A 238 26.23 -11.71 -10.42
N HIS A 239 27.47 -11.91 -10.86
CA HIS A 239 28.30 -13.00 -10.36
C HIS A 239 28.61 -12.80 -8.88
N LEU A 240 28.99 -11.59 -8.45
CA LEU A 240 29.23 -11.29 -7.04
C LEU A 240 27.97 -11.59 -6.20
N TRP A 241 26.81 -11.12 -6.67
CA TRP A 241 25.53 -11.37 -6.02
C TRP A 241 25.21 -12.86 -5.93
N GLU A 242 25.35 -13.63 -7.00
CA GLU A 242 25.12 -15.08 -7.01
C GLU A 242 26.11 -15.82 -6.11
N THR A 243 27.37 -15.41 -6.06
CA THR A 243 28.35 -15.94 -5.11
C THR A 243 27.91 -15.70 -3.67
N VAL A 244 27.45 -14.49 -3.35
CA VAL A 244 26.92 -14.15 -2.01
C VAL A 244 25.68 -14.98 -1.69
N LEU A 245 24.73 -15.10 -2.62
CA LEU A 245 23.52 -15.93 -2.43
C LEU A 245 23.84 -17.42 -2.25
N ALA A 246 24.93 -17.91 -2.85
CA ALA A 246 25.39 -19.30 -2.74
C ALA A 246 26.11 -19.60 -1.41
N TRP A 247 26.45 -18.59 -0.60
CA TRP A 247 27.07 -18.83 0.70
C TRP A 247 26.11 -19.60 1.63
N PRO A 248 26.59 -20.63 2.38
CA PRO A 248 25.72 -21.45 3.23
C PRO A 248 24.91 -20.63 4.24
N PHE A 249 25.53 -19.59 4.82
CA PHE A 249 24.87 -18.65 5.72
C PHE A 249 23.74 -17.88 5.02
N MET A 250 24.01 -17.32 3.84
CA MET A 250 23.00 -16.57 3.08
C MET A 250 21.86 -17.48 2.61
N HIS A 251 22.17 -18.70 2.18
CA HIS A 251 21.16 -19.70 1.85
C HIS A 251 20.27 -20.02 3.06
N ALA A 252 20.86 -20.20 4.25
CA ALA A 252 20.09 -20.41 5.48
C ALA A 252 19.18 -19.21 5.78
N VAL A 253 19.70 -17.98 5.72
CA VAL A 253 18.90 -16.75 5.91
C VAL A 253 17.76 -16.66 4.89
N LEU A 254 18.03 -16.89 3.60
CA LEU A 254 17.02 -16.83 2.54
C LEU A 254 15.98 -17.94 2.65
N SER A 255 16.38 -19.15 3.08
CA SER A 255 15.45 -20.23 3.35
C SER A 255 14.53 -19.89 4.53
N TRP A 256 15.08 -19.28 5.59
CA TRP A 256 14.31 -18.84 6.75
C TRP A 256 13.38 -17.67 6.42
N LEU A 257 13.81 -16.78 5.52
CA LEU A 257 13.00 -15.68 4.97
C LEU A 257 12.03 -16.12 3.87
N ASN A 258 12.11 -17.35 3.37
CA ASN A 258 11.30 -17.79 2.24
C ASN A 258 9.81 -17.81 2.64
N PRO A 259 8.97 -16.89 2.14
CA PRO A 259 7.59 -16.77 2.59
C PRO A 259 6.70 -17.93 2.13
N ARG A 260 7.17 -18.77 1.21
CA ARG A 260 6.53 -20.03 0.85
C ARG A 260 6.68 -21.09 1.94
N GLN A 261 7.71 -20.99 2.78
CA GLN A 261 7.95 -21.88 3.92
C GLN A 261 7.53 -21.21 5.24
N HIS A 262 7.93 -19.96 5.43
CA HIS A 262 7.72 -19.20 6.64
C HIS A 262 7.10 -17.84 6.31
N THR A 263 5.80 -17.88 6.03
CA THR A 263 5.03 -16.74 5.53
C THR A 263 5.14 -15.48 6.38
N TRP A 264 5.31 -15.62 7.70
CA TRP A 264 5.35 -14.49 8.64
C TRP A 264 6.75 -13.89 8.85
N ASN A 265 7.83 -14.64 8.62
CA ASN A 265 9.18 -14.17 8.96
C ASN A 265 9.58 -12.93 8.16
N ILE A 266 9.31 -12.95 6.85
CA ILE A 266 9.59 -11.79 5.99
C ILE A 266 8.73 -10.58 6.37
N ILE A 267 7.49 -10.82 6.81
CA ILE A 267 6.54 -9.76 7.16
C ILE A 267 6.98 -9.07 8.44
N VAL A 268 7.40 -9.83 9.46
CA VAL A 268 7.97 -9.29 10.71
C VAL A 268 9.19 -8.40 10.42
N ILE A 269 10.11 -8.88 9.58
CA ILE A 269 11.32 -8.10 9.28
C ILE A 269 11.01 -6.87 8.45
N LEU A 270 10.18 -7.02 7.42
CA LEU A 270 9.76 -5.90 6.60
C LEU A 270 9.11 -4.81 7.46
N SER A 271 8.26 -5.20 8.39
CA SER A 271 7.54 -4.25 9.22
C SER A 271 8.42 -3.53 10.23
N ILE A 272 9.40 -4.24 10.83
CA ILE A 272 10.42 -3.61 11.68
C ILE A 272 11.28 -2.64 10.87
N LEU A 273 11.73 -3.03 9.67
CA LEU A 273 12.57 -2.19 8.83
C LEU A 273 11.85 -0.93 8.35
N VAL A 274 10.58 -1.05 7.93
CA VAL A 274 9.76 0.11 7.55
C VAL A 274 9.56 1.03 8.75
N GLY A 275 9.19 0.51 9.92
CA GLY A 275 9.02 1.28 11.14
C GLY A 275 10.27 2.02 11.58
N LEU A 276 11.43 1.35 11.56
CA LEU A 276 12.72 1.98 11.86
C LEU A 276 13.10 3.04 10.81
N GLY A 277 12.82 2.77 9.52
CA GLY A 277 13.06 3.72 8.44
C GLY A 277 12.26 5.02 8.61
N LEU A 278 10.97 4.92 8.92
CA LEU A 278 10.12 6.08 9.17
C LEU A 278 10.56 6.83 10.44
N ALA A 279 10.85 6.12 11.52
CA ALA A 279 11.35 6.75 12.75
C ALA A 279 12.65 7.51 12.49
N CYS A 280 13.59 6.94 11.71
CA CYS A 280 14.81 7.63 11.31
C CYS A 280 14.54 8.88 10.46
N MET A 281 13.59 8.83 9.51
CA MET A 281 13.23 10.01 8.70
C MET A 281 12.63 11.11 9.55
N GLU A 282 11.77 10.78 10.51
CA GLU A 282 11.18 11.73 11.44
C GLU A 282 12.28 12.42 12.28
N LEU A 283 13.20 11.64 12.82
CA LEU A 283 14.31 12.15 13.63
C LEU A 283 15.28 13.05 12.85
N LEU A 284 15.50 12.74 11.56
CA LEU A 284 16.29 13.59 10.68
C LEU A 284 15.55 14.88 10.31
N GLY A 285 14.22 14.86 10.25
CA GLY A 285 13.38 16.00 9.91
C GLY A 285 13.19 16.97 11.08
N GLU A 286 12.90 16.48 12.28
CA GLU A 286 12.68 17.30 13.48
C GLU A 286 13.99 17.77 14.14
N GLY A 287 15.10 17.10 13.84
CA GLY A 287 16.39 17.34 14.46
C GLY A 287 16.57 16.53 15.74
N PHE A 288 17.79 16.03 15.96
CA PHE A 288 18.12 15.22 17.12
C PHE A 288 18.50 16.11 18.32
N ASP A 289 17.67 16.10 19.37
CA ASP A 289 18.02 16.68 20.68
C ASP A 289 18.48 15.57 21.66
N PRO A 290 19.78 15.51 22.01
CA PRO A 290 20.33 14.51 22.92
C PRO A 290 19.69 14.52 24.32
N GLN A 291 19.10 15.64 24.74
CA GLN A 291 18.46 15.75 26.06
C GLN A 291 17.11 15.00 26.14
N GLN A 292 16.55 14.54 25.02
CA GLN A 292 15.25 13.86 24.95
C GLN A 292 15.36 12.35 24.67
N SER A 293 16.44 11.71 25.14
CA SER A 293 16.71 10.29 24.86
C SER A 293 15.61 9.31 25.32
N GLU A 294 14.91 9.61 26.42
CA GLU A 294 13.76 8.78 26.86
C GLU A 294 12.57 8.91 25.91
N ARG A 295 12.29 10.12 25.44
CA ARG A 295 11.24 10.39 24.46
C ARG A 295 11.57 9.74 23.12
N LEU A 296 12.83 9.73 22.73
CA LEU A 296 13.32 9.09 21.51
C LEU A 296 12.97 7.60 21.46
N VAL A 297 13.27 6.85 22.54
CA VAL A 297 12.97 5.41 22.60
C VAL A 297 11.48 5.16 22.50
N LEU A 298 10.66 5.99 23.17
CA LEU A 298 9.21 5.90 23.09
C LEU A 298 8.71 6.14 21.66
N VAL A 299 9.18 7.22 21.01
CA VAL A 299 8.82 7.57 19.63
C VAL A 299 9.17 6.41 18.68
N ILE A 300 10.42 5.93 18.71
CA ILE A 300 10.84 4.81 17.86
C ILE A 300 9.96 3.57 18.09
N THR A 301 9.69 3.24 19.36
CA THR A 301 8.85 2.09 19.72
C THR A 301 7.42 2.24 19.20
N VAL A 302 6.83 3.43 19.30
CA VAL A 302 5.50 3.74 18.80
C VAL A 302 5.44 3.62 17.28
N PHE A 303 6.37 4.26 16.56
CA PHE A 303 6.44 4.18 15.10
C PHE A 303 6.61 2.74 14.63
N VAL A 304 7.56 2.00 15.19
CA VAL A 304 7.77 0.58 14.84
C VAL A 304 6.53 -0.25 15.15
N GLY A 305 5.87 -0.03 16.29
CA GLY A 305 4.66 -0.74 16.69
C GLY A 305 3.49 -0.50 15.74
N LEU A 306 3.19 0.77 15.41
CA LEU A 306 2.10 1.15 14.51
C LEU A 306 2.34 0.63 13.09
N GLU A 307 3.57 0.74 12.59
CA GLU A 307 3.93 0.21 11.27
C GLU A 307 3.88 -1.32 11.21
N CYS A 308 4.30 -1.99 12.28
CA CYS A 308 4.10 -3.43 12.42
C CYS A 308 2.63 -3.79 12.24
N ILE A 309 1.76 -3.17 13.02
CA ILE A 309 0.31 -3.41 12.95
C ILE A 309 -0.22 -3.15 11.54
N GLY A 310 0.15 -2.02 10.92
CA GLY A 310 -0.25 -1.68 9.56
C GLY A 310 0.14 -2.74 8.55
N VAL A 311 1.42 -3.15 8.54
CA VAL A 311 1.92 -4.19 7.62
C VAL A 311 1.26 -5.54 7.89
N PHE A 312 1.07 -5.94 9.15
CA PHE A 312 0.40 -7.20 9.50
C PHE A 312 -1.06 -7.23 9.05
N LEU A 313 -1.82 -6.16 9.26
CA LEU A 313 -3.21 -6.05 8.83
C LEU A 313 -3.34 -6.07 7.31
N GLY A 314 -2.53 -5.26 6.62
CA GLY A 314 -2.48 -5.25 5.16
C GLY A 314 -2.12 -6.61 4.59
N TYR A 315 -1.13 -7.28 5.18
CA TYR A 315 -0.76 -8.64 4.81
C TYR A 315 -1.92 -9.63 5.02
N ALA A 316 -2.51 -9.65 6.22
CA ALA A 316 -3.60 -10.58 6.56
C ALA A 316 -4.83 -10.43 5.64
N LEU A 317 -5.17 -9.20 5.25
CA LEU A 317 -6.36 -8.90 4.46
C LEU A 317 -6.11 -9.01 2.96
N LEU A 318 -4.95 -8.58 2.46
CA LEU A 318 -4.71 -8.36 1.03
C LEU A 318 -3.64 -9.25 0.42
N ALA A 319 -2.83 -9.99 1.18
CA ALA A 319 -1.75 -10.80 0.59
C ALA A 319 -2.27 -11.78 -0.46
N LYS A 320 -3.43 -12.38 -0.20
CA LYS A 320 -4.09 -13.30 -1.12
C LYS A 320 -4.66 -12.57 -2.34
N SER A 321 -5.36 -11.45 -2.18
CA SER A 321 -5.95 -10.70 -3.29
C SER A 321 -4.89 -10.11 -4.23
N LEU A 322 -3.76 -9.70 -3.66
CA LEU A 322 -2.59 -9.21 -4.38
C LEU A 322 -1.69 -10.33 -4.92
N GLY A 323 -1.93 -11.61 -4.60
CA GLY A 323 -1.07 -12.71 -5.04
C GLY A 323 0.38 -12.55 -4.55
N LEU A 324 0.58 -12.12 -3.30
CA LEU A 324 1.92 -11.92 -2.74
C LEU A 324 2.66 -13.24 -2.59
N PHE A 325 1.99 -14.25 -2.02
CA PHE A 325 2.55 -15.58 -1.80
C PHE A 325 1.54 -16.67 -2.14
N ARG A 326 2.03 -17.77 -2.73
CA ARG A 326 1.22 -18.97 -2.94
C ARG A 326 1.02 -19.72 -1.63
N SER A 327 -0.23 -20.05 -1.29
CA SER A 327 -0.50 -20.93 -0.14
C SER A 327 -0.07 -22.37 -0.47
N THR A 328 0.83 -22.92 0.35
CA THR A 328 1.27 -24.32 0.27
C THR A 328 0.22 -25.31 0.77
N SER A 329 -0.89 -24.84 1.35
CA SER A 329 -1.98 -25.69 1.84
C SER A 329 -2.73 -26.42 0.72
N ASN A 330 -2.65 -25.97 -0.54
CA ASN A 330 -3.14 -26.71 -1.71
C ASN A 330 -2.18 -27.84 -2.13
N LYS A 331 -1.81 -28.71 -1.19
CA LYS A 331 -1.12 -29.99 -1.46
C LYS A 331 -2.08 -31.12 -1.89
N GLU A 332 -3.36 -30.80 -2.11
CA GLU A 332 -4.34 -31.70 -2.74
C GLU A 332 -4.33 -31.48 -4.25
N ALA A 333 -4.15 -32.44 -5.15
CA ALA A 333 -3.77 -33.85 -5.09
C ALA A 333 -2.73 -34.04 -6.21
N PRO A 334 -1.86 -35.07 -6.17
CA PRO A 334 -1.01 -35.38 -7.32
C PRO A 334 -1.91 -35.49 -8.55
N TRP A 335 -1.66 -34.63 -9.52
CA TRP A 335 -2.25 -34.72 -10.85
C TRP A 335 -1.96 -36.14 -11.34
N LYS A 336 -2.96 -37.03 -11.29
CA LYS A 336 -2.90 -38.28 -12.02
C LYS A 336 -2.90 -37.85 -13.49
N ALA A 337 -1.73 -37.85 -14.10
CA ALA A 337 -1.61 -37.71 -15.53
C ALA A 337 -2.49 -38.78 -16.20
N PRO A 338 -3.25 -38.44 -17.26
CA PRO A 338 -3.91 -39.44 -18.09
C PRO A 338 -2.91 -40.39 -18.75
#